data_AF-A0A2N2XI53-F1
#
_entry.id   AF-A0A2N2XI53-F1
#
_cell.length_a   1.000
_cell.length_b   1.000
_cell.length_c   1.000
_cell.angle_alpha   90.00
_cell.angle_beta   90.00
_cell.angle_gamma   90.00
#
_symmetry.space_group_name_H-M   'P 1'
#
loop_
_entity.id
_entity.type
_entity.pdbx_description
1 polymer ?
#
loop_
_entity_poly.entity_id
_entity_poly.type
_entity_poly.pdbx_seq_one_letter_code
_entity_poly.pdbx_strand_id
1 'polypeptide(L)'
;MAGFKETPRQKMIGMMYLVLTALLALNVSKDILNAFVIVNDSMEVTTTNFEKKLTDTYTQFGQKAATAGKEAESYYQKAIEAKRLSDEAIAYIQDTRYKLIKLYDPENQRPDTVSLRWFESKDDYEKGTNFFTGTVGGDLTKKSAGDEMKKKFQDYRTAMINLVKPEHQEAMATQIGLKTEGKFKDAEGVAKDWSNYNFYHTIFAADMVLLNKFINEVRNAEFDVVTRLSSYVGATDFKFNAIAARVIPKKEFLFKGEVFEAEVLVAAYDTIAAPDVRYITGSDKWPGGPGGTRVAGENGMVMMKIGTAGMAFGERKYAGVISLTNPMGEPEEYNFGGSFFVQESVAVISPDKVSVLYEDLDNPVSVSVPGYPAEKVLVKATGGGVGTPKPSGSGQFLFKPTNTTPVTITVSIKKDDGKVAEMSSKVFKVRK
;
A
#
# COMPACT_ATOMS: atom_id res chain seq x y z
N MET A 1 41.17 32.46 67.00
CA MET A 1 40.44 31.43 67.77
C MET A 1 41.33 30.21 67.89
N ALA A 2 41.70 29.86 69.12
CA ALA A 2 42.60 28.75 69.42
C ALA A 2 41.95 27.43 68.96
N GLY A 3 42.49 26.85 67.88
CA GLY A 3 42.15 25.49 67.49
C GLY A 3 42.72 24.54 68.54
N PHE A 4 41.89 24.10 69.48
CA PHE A 4 42.23 22.99 70.36
C PHE A 4 42.66 21.81 69.47
N LYS A 5 43.91 21.38 69.60
CA LYS A 5 44.40 20.16 68.94
C LYS A 5 43.56 19.00 69.45
N GLU A 6 42.68 18.48 68.59
CA GLU A 6 41.85 17.32 68.92
C GLU A 6 42.72 16.19 69.45
N THR A 7 42.31 15.65 70.60
CA THR A 7 42.99 14.51 71.21
C THR A 7 42.93 13.30 70.25
N PRO A 8 43.91 12.38 70.27
CA PRO A 8 43.89 11.19 69.41
C PRO A 8 42.57 10.40 69.46
N ARG A 9 41.89 10.42 70.62
CA ARG A 9 40.55 9.84 70.81
C ARG A 9 39.46 10.59 70.03
N GLN A 10 39.47 11.92 70.03
CA GLN A 10 38.52 12.73 69.25
C GLN A 10 38.75 12.57 67.74
N LYS A 11 40.01 12.45 67.30
CA LYS A 11 40.32 12.11 65.90
C LYS A 11 39.81 10.74 65.48
N MET A 12 39.95 9.74 66.36
CA MET A 12 39.39 8.40 66.10
C MET A 12 37.87 8.43 66.04
N ILE A 13 37.20 9.15 66.95
CA ILE A 13 35.74 9.29 66.94
C ILE A 13 35.27 10.07 65.71
N GLY A 14 35.97 11.15 65.33
CA GLY A 14 35.68 11.93 64.13
C GLY A 14 35.87 11.14 62.84
N MET A 15 36.93 10.33 62.75
CA MET A 15 37.15 9.41 61.63
C MET A 15 36.08 8.32 61.57
N MET A 16 35.70 7.74 62.71
CA MET A 16 34.59 6.77 62.76
C MET A 16 33.26 7.40 62.35
N TYR A 17 32.97 8.63 62.78
CA TYR A 17 31.74 9.34 62.41
C TYR A 17 31.73 9.71 60.92
N LEU A 18 32.86 10.13 60.36
CA LEU A 18 33.02 10.37 58.93
C LEU A 18 32.84 9.08 58.12
N VAL A 19 33.46 7.98 58.55
CA VAL A 19 33.31 6.68 57.88
C VAL A 19 31.87 6.17 57.99
N LEU A 20 31.23 6.25 59.17
CA LEU A 20 29.84 5.84 59.36
C LEU A 20 28.87 6.72 58.54
N THR A 21 29.10 8.04 58.52
CA THR A 21 28.28 8.98 57.73
C THR A 21 28.49 8.73 56.23
N ALA A 22 29.71 8.44 55.79
CA ALA A 22 30.00 8.05 54.41
C ALA A 22 29.35 6.71 54.05
N LEU A 23 29.36 5.71 54.94
CA LEU A 23 28.69 4.42 54.74
C LEU A 23 27.16 4.57 54.70
N LEU A 24 26.58 5.40 55.57
CA LEU A 24 25.15 5.73 55.53
C LEU A 24 24.77 6.51 54.27
N ALA A 25 25.65 7.38 53.77
CA ALA A 25 25.44 8.14 52.54
C ALA A 25 25.65 7.29 51.27
N LEU A 26 26.45 6.22 51.34
CA LEU A 26 26.63 5.24 50.27
C LEU A 26 25.43 4.31 50.11
N ASN A 27 24.66 4.08 51.18
CA ASN A 27 23.45 3.27 51.11
C ASN A 27 22.32 4.05 50.41
N VAL A 28 21.67 3.40 49.44
CA VAL A 28 20.54 3.99 48.73
C VAL A 28 19.34 4.11 49.67
N SER A 29 18.61 5.23 49.61
CA SER A 29 17.44 5.41 50.47
C SER A 29 16.37 4.34 50.18
N LYS A 30 15.70 3.86 51.24
CA LYS A 30 14.63 2.86 51.09
C LYS A 30 13.51 3.32 50.17
N ASP A 31 13.23 4.63 50.13
CA ASP A 31 12.22 5.21 49.24
C ASP A 31 12.64 5.12 47.77
N ILE A 32 13.92 5.30 47.45
CA ILE A 32 14.45 5.13 46.09
C ILE A 32 14.38 3.65 45.68
N LEU A 33 14.73 2.72 46.58
CA LEU A 33 14.61 1.28 46.30
C LEU A 33 13.14 0.86 46.06
N ASN A 34 12.20 1.40 46.83
CA ASN A 34 10.77 1.18 46.61
C ASN A 34 10.31 1.75 45.26
N ALA A 35 10.84 2.90 44.83
CA ALA A 35 10.54 3.46 43.52
C ALA A 35 10.96 2.51 42.38
N PHE A 36 12.13 1.87 42.47
CA PHE A 36 12.55 0.85 41.49
C PHE A 36 11.61 -0.36 41.46
N VAL A 37 11.11 -0.82 42.62
CA VAL A 37 10.10 -1.90 42.68
C VAL A 37 8.81 -1.48 41.98
N ILE A 38 8.31 -0.26 42.23
CA ILE A 38 7.09 0.25 41.58
C ILE A 38 7.26 0.34 40.06
N VAL A 39 8.42 0.83 39.60
CA VAL A 39 8.73 0.89 38.16
C VAL A 39 8.80 -0.51 37.57
N ASN A 40 9.45 -1.46 38.25
CA ASN A 40 9.52 -2.86 37.83
C ASN A 40 8.13 -3.48 37.63
N ASP A 41 7.25 -3.35 38.64
CA ASP A 41 5.91 -3.92 38.59
C ASP A 41 5.08 -3.29 37.46
N SER A 42 5.21 -1.97 37.25
CA SER A 42 4.60 -1.26 36.13
C SER A 42 5.10 -1.75 34.76
N MET A 43 6.39 -2.09 34.66
CA MET A 43 6.96 -2.65 33.44
C MET A 43 6.43 -4.05 33.15
N GLU A 44 6.24 -4.91 34.16
CA GLU A 44 5.67 -6.25 33.98
C GLU A 44 4.19 -6.19 33.52
N VAL A 45 3.41 -5.24 34.06
CA VAL A 45 2.05 -4.95 33.58
C VAL A 45 2.08 -4.49 32.13
N THR A 46 3.03 -3.61 31.77
CA THR A 46 3.22 -3.14 30.39
C THR A 46 3.55 -4.29 29.45
N THR A 47 4.47 -5.18 29.83
CA THR A 47 4.81 -6.38 29.05
C THR A 47 3.57 -7.24 28.78
N THR A 48 2.77 -7.51 29.81
CA THR A 48 1.52 -8.30 29.68
C THR A 48 0.53 -7.66 28.72
N ASN A 49 0.40 -6.33 28.75
CA ASN A 49 -0.49 -5.60 27.84
C ASN A 49 0.03 -5.63 26.40
N PHE A 50 1.35 -5.54 26.20
CA PHE A 50 1.95 -5.68 24.87
C PHE A 50 1.77 -7.08 24.29
N GLU A 51 1.89 -8.13 25.10
CA GLU A 51 1.66 -9.51 24.65
C GLU A 51 0.22 -9.72 24.15
N LYS A 52 -0.78 -9.17 24.86
CA LYS A 52 -2.17 -9.17 24.40
C LYS A 52 -2.32 -8.44 23.06
N LYS A 53 -1.76 -7.23 22.97
CA LYS A 53 -1.82 -6.42 21.74
C LYS A 53 -1.12 -7.10 20.56
N LEU A 54 0.02 -7.74 20.78
CA LEU A 54 0.72 -8.53 19.77
C LEU A 54 -0.14 -9.70 19.31
N THR A 55 -0.73 -10.44 20.25
CA THR A 55 -1.63 -11.57 19.94
C THR A 55 -2.81 -11.14 19.06
N ASP A 56 -3.44 -9.99 19.38
CA ASP A 56 -4.50 -9.42 18.55
C ASP A 56 -3.99 -9.01 17.17
N THR A 57 -2.80 -8.43 17.09
CA THR A 57 -2.16 -8.01 15.84
C THR A 57 -1.87 -9.22 14.93
N TYR A 58 -1.31 -10.31 15.47
CA TYR A 58 -1.10 -11.55 14.71
C TYR A 58 -2.42 -12.17 14.25
N THR A 59 -3.46 -12.13 15.07
CA THR A 59 -4.78 -12.65 14.72
C THR A 59 -5.37 -11.87 13.54
N GLN A 60 -5.36 -10.53 13.61
CA GLN A 60 -5.84 -9.68 12.52
C GLN A 60 -5.01 -9.83 11.25
N PHE A 61 -3.68 -9.93 11.39
CA PHE A 61 -2.80 -10.13 10.25
C PHE A 61 -3.05 -11.48 9.58
N GLY A 62 -3.17 -12.57 10.35
CA GLY A 62 -3.48 -13.90 9.79
C GLY A 62 -4.81 -13.93 9.02
N GLN A 63 -5.84 -13.25 9.53
CA GLN A 63 -7.12 -13.09 8.82
C GLN A 63 -6.96 -12.35 7.48
N LYS A 64 -6.21 -11.25 7.46
CA LYS A 64 -5.93 -10.49 6.24
C LYS A 64 -5.11 -11.29 5.23
N ALA A 65 -4.11 -12.03 5.70
CA ALA A 65 -3.25 -12.84 4.86
C ALA A 65 -4.01 -13.96 4.16
N ALA A 66 -4.95 -14.61 4.87
CA ALA A 66 -5.80 -15.66 4.31
C ALA A 66 -6.68 -15.18 3.14
N THR A 67 -7.10 -13.91 3.13
CA THR A 67 -7.96 -13.34 2.09
C THR A 67 -7.21 -12.66 0.94
N ALA A 68 -5.98 -12.20 1.18
CA ALA A 68 -5.22 -11.35 0.26
C ALA A 68 -4.25 -12.10 -0.68
N GLY A 69 -4.21 -13.44 -0.64
CA GLY A 69 -3.48 -14.28 -1.60
C GLY A 69 -2.04 -14.61 -1.20
N LYS A 70 -1.27 -15.19 -2.14
CA LYS A 70 0.04 -15.83 -1.86
C LYS A 70 1.13 -14.86 -1.37
N GLU A 71 1.13 -13.61 -1.82
CA GLU A 71 2.10 -12.62 -1.34
C GLU A 71 1.84 -12.22 0.12
N ALA A 72 0.57 -12.07 0.49
CA ALA A 72 0.19 -11.75 1.86
C ALA A 72 0.56 -12.87 2.84
N GLU A 73 0.42 -14.13 2.44
CA GLU A 73 0.88 -15.29 3.21
C GLU A 73 2.39 -15.27 3.42
N SER A 74 3.19 -14.90 2.41
CA SER A 74 4.64 -14.75 2.55
C SER A 74 5.03 -13.72 3.61
N TYR A 75 4.35 -12.57 3.65
CA TYR A 75 4.57 -11.56 4.69
C TYR A 75 4.13 -12.03 6.07
N TYR A 76 3.06 -12.82 6.16
CA TYR A 76 2.63 -13.42 7.42
C TYR A 76 3.66 -14.43 7.96
N GLN A 77 4.24 -15.27 7.10
CA GLN A 77 5.32 -16.17 7.50
C GLN A 77 6.55 -15.42 8.02
N LYS A 78 6.89 -14.26 7.43
CA LYS A 78 7.94 -13.38 7.98
C LYS A 78 7.58 -12.82 9.35
N ALA A 79 6.31 -12.54 9.61
CA ALA A 79 5.87 -12.11 10.94
C ALA A 79 5.95 -13.25 11.96
N ILE A 80 5.66 -14.49 11.58
CA ILE A 80 5.88 -15.67 12.45
C ILE A 80 7.38 -15.84 12.76
N GLU A 81 8.26 -15.60 11.79
CA GLU A 81 9.70 -15.60 12.04
C GLU A 81 10.13 -14.47 12.99
N ALA A 82 9.54 -13.26 12.85
CA ALA A 82 9.75 -12.17 13.80
C ALA A 82 9.39 -12.61 15.23
N LYS A 83 8.22 -13.26 15.41
CA LYS A 83 7.79 -13.83 16.70
C LYS A 83 8.84 -14.77 17.29
N ARG A 84 9.32 -15.72 16.48
CA ARG A 84 10.31 -16.73 16.89
C ARG A 84 11.60 -16.06 17.38
N LEU A 85 12.10 -15.08 16.64
CA LEU A 85 13.30 -14.31 17.00
C LEU A 85 13.10 -13.51 18.30
N SER A 86 11.95 -12.88 18.48
CA SER A 86 11.61 -12.12 19.69
C SER A 86 11.48 -13.02 20.92
N ASP A 87 10.84 -14.18 20.77
CA ASP A 87 10.71 -15.16 21.85
C ASP A 87 12.08 -15.76 22.24
N GLU A 88 12.98 -16.00 21.29
CA GLU A 88 14.38 -16.40 21.55
C GLU A 88 15.17 -15.32 22.33
N ALA A 89 15.04 -14.06 21.92
CA ALA A 89 15.71 -12.94 22.59
C ALA A 89 15.18 -12.74 24.02
N ILE A 90 13.87 -12.88 24.24
CA ILE A 90 13.26 -12.76 25.57
C ILE A 90 13.65 -13.92 26.46
N ALA A 91 13.69 -15.15 25.95
CA ALA A 91 14.16 -16.30 26.69
C ALA A 91 15.61 -16.11 27.18
N TYR A 92 16.48 -15.53 26.35
CA TYR A 92 17.85 -15.17 26.75
C TYR A 92 17.88 -14.11 27.87
N ILE A 93 17.05 -13.06 27.78
CA ILE A 93 16.98 -12.03 28.83
C ILE A 93 16.44 -12.63 30.14
N GLN A 94 15.44 -13.51 30.07
CA GLN A 94 14.88 -14.21 31.22
C GLN A 94 15.90 -15.15 31.87
N ASP A 95 16.68 -15.90 31.09
CA ASP A 95 17.79 -16.72 31.59
C ASP A 95 18.88 -15.86 32.24
N THR A 96 19.17 -14.68 31.68
CA THR A 96 20.10 -13.73 32.28
C THR A 96 19.58 -13.19 33.62
N ARG A 97 18.29 -12.84 33.69
CA ARG A 97 17.59 -12.45 34.92
C ARG A 97 17.66 -13.55 35.97
N TYR A 98 17.43 -14.81 35.57
CA TYR A 98 17.54 -15.98 36.44
C TYR A 98 18.95 -16.13 37.02
N LYS A 99 19.98 -16.05 36.18
CA LYS A 99 21.38 -16.13 36.60
C LYS A 99 21.72 -15.02 37.58
N LEU A 100 21.27 -13.79 37.31
CA LEU A 100 21.47 -12.66 38.20
C LEU A 100 20.81 -12.91 39.56
N ILE A 101 19.54 -13.30 39.60
CA ILE A 101 18.83 -13.59 40.86
C ILE A 101 19.58 -14.63 41.69
N LYS A 102 20.07 -15.71 41.06
CA LYS A 102 20.84 -16.76 41.77
C LYS A 102 22.14 -16.27 42.39
N LEU A 103 22.75 -15.19 41.89
CA LEU A 103 23.94 -14.58 42.52
C LEU A 103 23.61 -13.85 43.83
N TYR A 104 22.38 -13.34 43.93
CA TYR A 104 21.89 -12.61 45.10
C TYR A 104 21.17 -13.51 46.11
N ASP A 105 20.49 -14.54 45.62
CA ASP A 105 19.74 -15.51 46.43
C ASP A 105 19.92 -16.94 45.87
N PRO A 106 21.00 -17.66 46.26
CA PRO A 106 21.34 -18.98 45.73
C PRO A 106 20.34 -20.09 46.08
N GLU A 107 19.62 -19.96 47.20
CA GLU A 107 18.65 -20.93 47.71
C GLU A 107 17.28 -20.81 47.02
N ASN A 108 17.10 -19.80 46.16
CA ASN A 108 15.83 -19.53 45.53
C ASN A 108 15.46 -20.59 44.49
N GLN A 109 14.38 -21.32 44.77
CA GLN A 109 13.86 -22.38 43.90
C GLN A 109 12.88 -21.87 42.82
N ARG A 110 12.44 -20.60 42.88
CA ARG A 110 11.50 -19.98 41.92
C ARG A 110 11.86 -18.54 41.54
N PRO A 111 13.06 -18.29 41.01
CA PRO A 111 13.53 -16.95 40.61
C PRO A 111 12.68 -16.27 39.53
N ASP A 112 11.84 -17.02 38.82
CA ASP A 112 10.87 -16.53 37.84
C ASP A 112 9.65 -15.82 38.46
N THR A 113 9.33 -16.09 39.72
CA THR A 113 8.11 -15.57 40.39
C THR A 113 8.39 -14.66 41.58
N VAL A 114 9.67 -14.42 41.90
CA VAL A 114 10.05 -13.63 43.08
C VAL A 114 9.96 -12.15 42.76
N SER A 115 9.04 -11.46 43.44
CA SER A 115 8.96 -9.99 43.38
C SER A 115 10.24 -9.36 43.93
N LEU A 116 10.73 -8.33 43.25
CA LEU A 116 11.88 -7.53 43.67
C LEU A 116 11.71 -6.99 45.10
N ARG A 117 10.47 -6.88 45.60
CA ARG A 117 10.12 -6.48 46.96
C ARG A 117 10.76 -7.34 48.06
N TRP A 118 11.05 -8.61 47.81
CA TRP A 118 11.49 -9.57 48.85
C TRP A 118 13.01 -9.72 48.99
N PHE A 119 13.81 -9.10 48.13
CA PHE A 119 15.28 -9.17 48.20
C PHE A 119 15.86 -8.22 49.26
N GLU A 120 16.73 -8.67 50.16
CA GLU A 120 17.33 -7.76 51.15
C GLU A 120 18.46 -6.90 50.55
N SER A 121 19.25 -7.45 49.62
CA SER A 121 20.41 -6.79 48.99
C SER A 121 20.05 -5.99 47.71
N LYS A 122 18.96 -5.23 47.75
CA LYS A 122 18.47 -4.45 46.57
C LYS A 122 19.43 -3.34 46.12
N ASP A 123 20.24 -2.84 47.04
CA ASP A 123 21.21 -1.74 46.89
C ASP A 123 22.64 -2.22 46.57
N ASP A 124 22.89 -3.53 46.54
CA ASP A 124 24.20 -4.10 46.18
C ASP A 124 24.47 -3.88 44.69
N TYR A 125 25.62 -3.24 44.42
CA TYR A 125 26.09 -2.90 43.08
C TYR A 125 27.26 -3.76 42.60
N GLU A 126 27.93 -4.52 43.48
CA GLU A 126 29.18 -5.20 43.15
C GLU A 126 28.93 -6.46 42.34
N LYS A 127 27.96 -7.28 42.76
CA LYS A 127 27.67 -8.56 42.09
C LYS A 127 27.15 -8.37 40.67
N GLY A 128 26.24 -7.42 40.46
CA GLY A 128 25.71 -7.03 39.15
C GLY A 128 26.79 -6.47 38.23
N THR A 129 27.60 -5.53 38.74
CA THR A 129 28.74 -4.98 38.00
C THR A 129 29.70 -6.09 37.56
N ASN A 130 30.06 -7.01 38.45
CA ASN A 130 30.98 -8.11 38.13
C ASN A 130 30.39 -9.12 37.14
N PHE A 131 29.07 -9.33 37.16
CA PHE A 131 28.39 -10.22 36.22
C PHE A 131 28.30 -9.64 34.81
N PHE A 132 27.94 -8.36 34.68
CA PHE A 132 27.69 -7.72 33.40
C PHE A 132 28.89 -7.02 32.76
N THR A 133 29.78 -6.46 33.58
CA THR A 133 30.96 -5.69 33.12
C THR A 133 32.27 -6.39 33.45
N GLY A 134 32.24 -7.28 34.44
CA GLY A 134 33.40 -8.01 34.92
C GLY A 134 33.75 -9.22 34.06
N THR A 135 35.03 -9.56 34.13
CA THR A 135 35.59 -10.81 33.63
C THR A 135 35.35 -11.88 34.68
N VAL A 136 34.61 -12.93 34.31
CA VAL A 136 34.30 -14.06 35.20
C VAL A 136 35.61 -14.64 35.77
N GLY A 137 35.94 -14.31 37.01
CA GLY A 137 37.14 -14.81 37.72
C GLY A 137 38.48 -14.13 37.39
N GLY A 138 38.48 -12.88 36.89
CA GLY A 138 39.73 -12.12 36.66
C GLY A 138 40.50 -12.50 35.39
N ASP A 139 39.89 -13.30 34.51
CA ASP A 139 40.46 -13.70 33.22
C ASP A 139 39.96 -12.76 32.11
N LEU A 140 40.86 -11.88 31.64
CA LEU A 140 40.63 -10.88 30.58
C LEU A 140 40.22 -11.46 29.22
N THR A 141 40.19 -12.79 29.07
CA THR A 141 39.83 -13.48 27.83
C THR A 141 38.36 -13.91 27.75
N LYS A 142 37.62 -13.92 28.87
CA LYS A 142 36.20 -14.32 28.90
C LYS A 142 35.27 -13.13 28.68
N LYS A 143 34.34 -13.26 27.73
CA LYS A 143 33.31 -12.25 27.45
C LYS A 143 32.36 -12.10 28.65
N SER A 144 32.07 -10.86 29.02
CA SER A 144 31.10 -10.54 30.06
C SER A 144 29.67 -10.85 29.59
N ALA A 145 28.73 -11.02 30.53
CA ALA A 145 27.31 -11.23 30.17
C ALA A 145 26.74 -10.00 29.43
N GLY A 146 27.27 -8.80 29.71
CA GLY A 146 26.93 -7.57 28.99
C GLY A 146 27.37 -7.61 27.52
N ASP A 147 28.59 -8.09 27.24
CA ASP A 147 29.10 -8.17 25.87
C ASP A 147 28.38 -9.24 25.04
N GLU A 148 28.02 -10.36 25.65
CA GLU A 148 27.19 -11.39 25.02
C GLU A 148 25.79 -10.85 24.69
N MET A 149 25.17 -10.15 25.65
CA MET A 149 23.87 -9.51 25.47
C MET A 149 23.90 -8.45 24.36
N LYS A 150 24.95 -7.62 24.35
CA LYS A 150 25.18 -6.61 23.31
C LYS A 150 25.17 -7.24 21.92
N LYS A 151 25.91 -8.33 21.74
CA LYS A 151 25.98 -9.07 20.47
C LYS A 151 24.62 -9.66 20.11
N LYS A 152 23.95 -10.33 21.05
CA LYS A 152 22.61 -10.91 20.83
C LYS A 152 21.59 -9.86 20.39
N PHE A 153 21.64 -8.65 20.96
CA PHE A 153 20.77 -7.55 20.55
C PHE A 153 21.12 -7.01 19.16
N GLN A 154 22.40 -6.94 18.79
CA GLN A 154 22.81 -6.58 17.42
C GLN A 154 22.29 -7.62 16.41
N ASP A 155 22.53 -8.91 16.68
CA ASP A 155 22.11 -10.01 15.82
C ASP A 155 20.57 -10.02 15.65
N TYR A 156 19.83 -9.82 16.76
CA TYR A 156 18.37 -9.68 16.74
C TYR A 156 17.91 -8.49 15.90
N ARG A 157 18.49 -7.29 16.09
CA ARG A 157 18.12 -6.10 15.31
C ARG A 157 18.33 -6.33 13.82
N THR A 158 19.49 -6.86 13.43
CA THR A 158 19.79 -7.15 12.03
C THR A 158 18.81 -8.16 11.44
N ALA A 159 18.50 -9.23 12.18
CA ALA A 159 17.52 -10.22 11.73
C ALA A 159 16.13 -9.58 11.53
N MET A 160 15.67 -8.76 12.48
CA MET A 160 14.37 -8.08 12.41
C MET A 160 14.28 -7.08 11.24
N ILE A 161 15.34 -6.31 10.99
CA ILE A 161 15.41 -5.37 9.86
C ILE A 161 15.38 -6.13 8.53
N ASN A 162 16.04 -7.27 8.43
CA ASN A 162 16.07 -8.07 7.20
C ASN A 162 14.71 -8.69 6.83
N LEU A 163 13.73 -8.71 7.74
CA LEU A 163 12.38 -9.19 7.45
C LEU A 163 11.58 -8.19 6.59
N VAL A 164 11.83 -6.89 6.73
CA VAL A 164 11.14 -5.85 5.95
C VAL A 164 11.74 -5.67 4.56
N LYS A 165 10.99 -5.06 3.64
CA LYS A 165 11.46 -4.79 2.28
C LYS A 165 12.70 -3.87 2.30
N PRO A 166 13.64 -4.00 1.35
CA PRO A 166 14.87 -3.20 1.30
C PRO A 166 14.64 -1.68 1.39
N GLU A 167 13.62 -1.16 0.69
CA GLU A 167 13.25 0.26 0.70
C GLU A 167 12.82 0.80 2.08
N HIS A 168 12.46 -0.07 3.01
CA HIS A 168 11.99 0.30 4.35
C HIS A 168 12.98 -0.08 5.47
N GLN A 169 14.11 -0.71 5.13
CA GLN A 169 15.09 -1.18 6.12
C GLN A 169 15.75 -0.02 6.88
N GLU A 170 16.10 1.07 6.21
CA GLU A 170 16.72 2.23 6.84
C GLU A 170 15.78 2.90 7.84
N ALA A 171 14.53 3.14 7.43
CA ALA A 171 13.49 3.67 8.32
C ALA A 171 13.29 2.75 9.53
N MET A 172 13.21 1.43 9.31
CA MET A 172 13.06 0.46 10.39
C MET A 172 14.27 0.43 11.34
N ALA A 173 15.49 0.56 10.81
CA ALA A 173 16.72 0.60 11.61
C ALA A 173 16.76 1.80 12.58
N THR A 174 16.15 2.93 12.20
CA THR A 174 16.04 4.11 13.06
C THR A 174 14.97 3.97 14.15
N GLN A 175 13.88 3.27 13.85
CA GLN A 175 12.70 3.10 14.69
C GLN A 175 12.88 1.98 15.74
N ILE A 176 13.46 0.84 15.37
CA ILE A 176 13.66 -0.29 16.27
C ILE A 176 14.56 0.12 17.46
N GLY A 177 14.12 -0.25 18.67
CA GLY A 177 14.85 -0.08 19.94
C GLY A 177 16.12 -0.92 20.06
N LEU A 178 16.58 -1.22 21.27
CA LEU A 178 17.79 -2.03 21.55
C LEU A 178 19.07 -1.47 20.94
N LYS A 179 19.19 -0.15 20.83
CA LYS A 179 20.38 0.49 20.26
C LYS A 179 21.59 0.26 21.17
N THR A 180 22.48 -0.62 20.72
CA THR A 180 23.74 -0.99 21.40
C THR A 180 24.97 -0.27 20.84
N GLU A 181 24.78 0.46 19.74
CA GLU A 181 25.82 1.23 19.07
C GLU A 181 25.54 2.73 19.24
N GLY A 182 26.57 3.47 19.65
CA GLY A 182 26.45 4.90 19.91
C GLY A 182 27.49 5.40 20.91
N LYS A 183 27.50 6.72 21.11
CA LYS A 183 28.33 7.35 22.16
C LYS A 183 27.51 7.41 23.44
N PHE A 184 27.62 6.41 24.28
CA PHE A 184 27.04 6.45 25.62
C PHE A 184 27.94 7.31 26.52
N LYS A 185 27.36 8.33 27.15
CA LYS A 185 28.07 9.22 28.06
C LYS A 185 27.46 9.12 29.44
N ASP A 186 28.29 9.03 30.46
CA ASP A 186 27.84 9.14 31.85
C ASP A 186 27.50 10.59 32.23
N ALA A 187 27.10 10.81 33.49
CA ALA A 187 26.73 12.12 34.02
C ALA A 187 27.89 13.13 33.94
N GLU A 188 29.12 12.63 33.90
CA GLU A 188 30.37 13.38 33.79
C GLU A 188 30.81 13.61 32.32
N GLY A 189 30.06 13.07 31.35
CA GLY A 189 30.30 13.26 29.93
C GLY A 189 31.35 12.33 29.32
N VAL A 190 31.84 11.34 30.06
CA VAL A 190 32.84 10.35 29.63
C VAL A 190 32.19 9.27 28.79
N ALA A 191 32.81 8.95 27.65
CA ALA A 191 32.33 7.89 26.77
C ALA A 191 32.53 6.51 27.43
N LYS A 192 31.43 5.75 27.57
CA LYS A 192 31.44 4.38 28.08
C LYS A 192 30.96 3.41 26.99
N ASP A 193 31.46 2.19 27.04
CA ASP A 193 30.87 1.10 26.25
C ASP A 193 29.46 0.77 26.76
N TRP A 194 28.61 0.18 25.92
CA TRP A 194 27.22 -0.13 26.26
C TRP A 194 27.08 -0.95 27.54
N SER A 195 27.91 -1.98 27.73
CA SER A 195 27.87 -2.85 28.92
C SER A 195 28.16 -2.03 30.19
N ASN A 196 29.19 -1.18 30.14
CA ASN A 196 29.57 -0.29 31.25
C ASN A 196 28.54 0.82 31.49
N TYR A 197 27.94 1.37 30.43
CA TYR A 197 26.94 2.42 30.59
C TYR A 197 25.68 1.92 31.31
N ASN A 198 25.25 0.70 31.01
CA ASN A 198 24.01 0.14 31.56
C ASN A 198 24.22 -0.56 32.90
N PHE A 199 25.38 -1.18 33.15
CA PHE A 199 25.56 -2.11 34.28
C PHE A 199 26.77 -1.83 35.18
N TYR A 200 27.56 -0.78 34.91
CA TYR A 200 28.69 -0.46 35.78
C TYR A 200 28.21 0.34 36.99
N HIS A 201 28.47 -0.19 38.18
CA HIS A 201 28.13 0.43 39.46
C HIS A 201 26.62 0.73 39.61
N THR A 202 25.79 -0.07 38.96
CA THR A 202 24.34 -0.06 39.10
C THR A 202 23.91 -1.03 40.20
N ILE A 203 22.88 -0.65 40.95
CA ILE A 203 22.33 -1.50 42.01
C ILE A 203 21.47 -2.63 41.41
N PHE A 204 21.38 -3.75 42.11
CA PHE A 204 20.58 -4.91 41.70
C PHE A 204 19.14 -4.55 41.29
N ALA A 205 18.48 -3.67 42.05
CA ALA A 205 17.13 -3.22 41.73
C ALA A 205 17.04 -2.52 40.36
N ALA A 206 18.07 -1.76 39.98
CA ALA A 206 18.14 -1.07 38.69
C ALA A 206 18.44 -2.06 37.55
N ASP A 207 19.34 -3.02 37.77
CA ASP A 207 19.65 -4.06 36.78
C ASP A 207 18.41 -4.86 36.40
N MET A 208 17.58 -5.22 37.38
CA MET A 208 16.32 -5.93 37.17
C MET A 208 15.32 -5.12 36.33
N VAL A 209 15.21 -3.81 36.61
CA VAL A 209 14.38 -2.89 35.83
C VAL A 209 14.92 -2.75 34.40
N LEU A 210 16.23 -2.69 34.21
CA LEU A 210 16.85 -2.64 32.88
C LEU A 210 16.60 -3.91 32.06
N LEU A 211 16.68 -5.09 32.67
CA LEU A 211 16.33 -6.35 31.99
C LEU A 211 14.86 -6.36 31.53
N ASN A 212 13.93 -5.90 32.39
CA ASN A 212 12.52 -5.77 32.02
C ASN A 212 12.29 -4.68 30.96
N LYS A 213 13.07 -3.59 30.97
CA LYS A 213 13.10 -2.60 29.89
C LYS A 213 13.49 -3.25 28.56
N PHE A 214 14.51 -4.09 28.53
CA PHE A 214 14.93 -4.77 27.31
C PHE A 214 13.88 -5.76 26.78
N ILE A 215 13.18 -6.49 27.66
CA ILE A 215 12.04 -7.34 27.26
C ILE A 215 10.97 -6.49 26.56
N ASN A 216 10.62 -5.34 27.14
CA ASN A 216 9.66 -4.40 26.54
C ASN A 216 10.15 -3.83 25.20
N GLU A 217 11.43 -3.52 25.06
CA GLU A 217 12.01 -3.08 23.78
C GLU A 217 11.99 -4.19 22.71
N VAL A 218 12.22 -5.46 23.08
CA VAL A 218 12.07 -6.59 22.17
C VAL A 218 10.63 -6.70 21.68
N ARG A 219 9.64 -6.65 22.59
CA ARG A 219 8.21 -6.69 22.26
C ARG A 219 7.75 -5.50 21.40
N ASN A 220 8.29 -4.31 21.67
CA ASN A 220 8.04 -3.13 20.83
C ASN A 220 8.61 -3.32 19.42
N ALA A 221 9.86 -3.81 19.31
CA ALA A 221 10.48 -4.09 18.02
C ALA A 221 9.70 -5.17 17.23
N GLU A 222 9.21 -6.21 17.91
CA GLU A 222 8.29 -7.20 17.34
C GLU A 222 7.05 -6.52 16.77
N PHE A 223 6.40 -5.68 17.58
CA PHE A 223 5.18 -4.97 17.20
C PHE A 223 5.38 -4.05 15.98
N ASP A 224 6.47 -3.29 15.94
CA ASP A 224 6.76 -2.37 14.84
C ASP A 224 7.01 -3.11 13.52
N VAL A 225 7.78 -4.19 13.56
CA VAL A 225 8.05 -5.03 12.38
C VAL A 225 6.79 -5.73 11.90
N VAL A 226 6.02 -6.34 12.80
CA VAL A 226 4.77 -7.03 12.45
C VAL A 226 3.74 -6.05 11.88
N THR A 227 3.61 -4.86 12.48
CA THR A 227 2.72 -3.81 11.97
C THR A 227 3.15 -3.35 10.58
N ARG A 228 4.47 -3.20 10.34
CA ARG A 228 4.99 -2.88 9.02
C ARG A 228 4.71 -3.98 8.01
N LEU A 229 4.96 -5.24 8.36
CA LEU A 229 4.66 -6.38 7.49
C LEU A 229 3.15 -6.47 7.18
N SER A 230 2.30 -6.24 8.17
CA SER A 230 0.85 -6.21 8.00
C SER A 230 0.39 -5.07 7.08
N SER A 231 1.09 -3.92 7.11
CA SER A 231 0.78 -2.80 6.22
C SER A 231 0.95 -3.15 4.74
N TYR A 232 1.91 -4.03 4.39
CA TYR A 232 2.08 -4.50 3.00
C TYR A 232 0.87 -5.26 2.47
N VAL A 233 0.09 -5.87 3.36
CA VAL A 233 -1.14 -6.59 2.99
C VAL A 233 -2.35 -5.65 2.88
N GLY A 234 -2.31 -4.48 3.53
CA GLY A 234 -3.36 -3.45 3.47
C GLY A 234 -3.13 -2.35 2.42
N ALA A 235 -1.99 -2.36 1.71
CA ALA A 235 -1.67 -1.37 0.68
C ALA A 235 -2.64 -1.38 -0.53
N THR A 236 -3.46 -2.43 -0.65
CA THR A 236 -4.45 -2.61 -1.71
C THR A 236 -5.89 -2.24 -1.30
N ASP A 237 -6.14 -1.88 -0.03
CA ASP A 237 -7.47 -1.48 0.43
C ASP A 237 -7.77 -0.02 0.05
N PHE A 238 -8.19 0.18 -1.20
CA PHE A 238 -8.80 1.43 -1.62
C PHE A 238 -10.09 1.67 -0.82
N LYS A 239 -10.17 2.80 -0.13
CA LYS A 239 -11.38 3.20 0.60
C LYS A 239 -12.38 3.78 -0.40
N PHE A 240 -13.37 2.97 -0.78
CA PHE A 240 -14.50 3.45 -1.59
C PHE A 240 -15.64 3.90 -0.68
N ASN A 241 -16.22 5.06 -0.96
CA ASN A 241 -17.33 5.61 -0.17
C ASN A 241 -18.66 5.68 -0.96
N ALA A 242 -18.61 5.48 -2.28
CA ALA A 242 -19.78 5.46 -3.15
C ALA A 242 -19.81 4.19 -4.00
N ILE A 243 -21.01 3.61 -4.14
CA ILE A 243 -21.28 2.47 -5.01
C ILE A 243 -22.35 2.89 -6.01
N ALA A 244 -22.08 2.70 -7.30
CA ALA A 244 -23.03 2.97 -8.37
C ALA A 244 -23.04 1.84 -9.41
N ALA A 245 -24.20 1.59 -10.02
CA ALA A 245 -24.26 0.75 -11.20
C ALA A 245 -23.81 1.55 -12.44
N ARG A 246 -22.96 0.95 -13.27
CA ARG A 246 -22.55 1.49 -14.57
C ARG A 246 -22.93 0.51 -15.67
N VAL A 247 -23.35 1.04 -16.81
CA VAL A 247 -23.74 0.27 -17.98
C VAL A 247 -22.77 0.62 -19.10
N ILE A 248 -22.09 -0.38 -19.65
CA ILE A 248 -21.18 -0.26 -20.78
C ILE A 248 -21.83 -0.91 -22.00
N PRO A 249 -22.44 -0.12 -22.91
CA PRO A 249 -23.03 -0.67 -24.13
C PRO A 249 -21.95 -1.15 -25.09
N LYS A 250 -22.16 -2.29 -25.77
CA LYS A 250 -21.28 -2.71 -26.87
C LYS A 250 -21.47 -1.85 -28.12
N LYS A 251 -22.69 -1.35 -28.34
CA LYS A 251 -23.06 -0.48 -29.47
C LYS A 251 -24.16 0.48 -29.02
N GLU A 252 -23.95 1.79 -29.18
CA GLU A 252 -24.93 2.82 -28.81
C GLU A 252 -25.96 3.10 -29.92
N PHE A 253 -25.57 2.95 -31.18
CA PHE A 253 -26.43 3.21 -32.33
C PHE A 253 -26.88 1.89 -32.99
N LEU A 254 -28.19 1.61 -32.99
CA LEU A 254 -28.76 0.36 -33.49
C LEU A 254 -29.85 0.63 -34.52
N PHE A 255 -29.96 -0.26 -35.51
CA PHE A 255 -31.10 -0.27 -36.42
C PHE A 255 -32.27 -1.03 -35.80
N LYS A 256 -33.49 -0.69 -36.21
CA LYS A 256 -34.70 -1.39 -35.76
C LYS A 256 -34.58 -2.88 -36.09
N GLY A 257 -34.72 -3.74 -35.07
CA GLY A 257 -34.57 -5.19 -35.17
C GLY A 257 -33.21 -5.73 -34.74
N GLU A 258 -32.22 -4.86 -34.48
CA GLU A 258 -30.98 -5.27 -33.81
C GLU A 258 -31.19 -5.42 -32.30
N VAL A 259 -30.40 -6.30 -31.66
CA VAL A 259 -30.44 -6.53 -30.20
C VAL A 259 -29.46 -5.57 -29.52
N PHE A 260 -29.93 -4.88 -28.48
CA PHE A 260 -29.07 -4.06 -27.62
C PHE A 260 -28.35 -4.96 -26.61
N GLU A 261 -27.02 -4.97 -26.65
CA GLU A 261 -26.16 -5.68 -25.69
C GLU A 261 -25.34 -4.69 -24.86
N ALA A 262 -25.35 -4.85 -23.54
CA ALA A 262 -24.58 -4.03 -22.61
C ALA A 262 -24.11 -4.85 -21.41
N GLU A 263 -22.95 -4.49 -20.88
CA GLU A 263 -22.42 -5.03 -19.63
C GLU A 263 -22.84 -4.12 -18.48
N VAL A 264 -23.42 -4.69 -17.42
CA VAL A 264 -23.81 -3.95 -16.22
C VAL A 264 -22.85 -4.34 -15.10
N LEU A 265 -22.13 -3.36 -14.56
CA LEU A 265 -21.15 -3.57 -13.50
C LEU A 265 -21.43 -2.68 -12.30
N VAL A 266 -21.04 -3.15 -11.13
CA VAL A 266 -21.04 -2.36 -9.89
C VAL A 266 -19.69 -1.65 -9.80
N ALA A 267 -19.72 -0.32 -9.84
CA ALA A 267 -18.55 0.53 -9.67
C ALA A 267 -18.52 1.07 -8.24
N ALA A 268 -17.45 0.76 -7.50
CA ALA A 268 -17.12 1.41 -6.24
C ALA A 268 -16.06 2.48 -6.51
N TYR A 269 -16.27 3.71 -6.03
CA TYR A 269 -15.34 4.82 -6.21
C TYR A 269 -15.32 5.74 -4.99
N ASP A 270 -14.29 6.58 -4.88
CA ASP A 270 -14.14 7.55 -3.80
C ASP A 270 -14.51 8.96 -4.29
N THR A 271 -15.54 9.57 -3.71
CA THR A 271 -15.98 10.92 -4.06
C THR A 271 -15.04 12.03 -3.55
N ILE A 272 -14.09 11.71 -2.67
CA ILE A 272 -13.12 12.68 -2.15
C ILE A 272 -11.87 12.72 -3.04
N ALA A 273 -11.48 11.57 -3.60
CA ALA A 273 -10.33 11.47 -4.47
C ALA A 273 -10.51 12.29 -5.77
N ALA A 274 -9.42 12.93 -6.19
CA ALA A 274 -9.29 13.60 -7.47
C ALA A 274 -8.35 12.78 -8.37
N PRO A 275 -8.86 11.76 -9.09
CA PRO A 275 -8.02 10.92 -9.93
C PRO A 275 -7.36 11.73 -11.05
N ASP A 276 -6.11 11.41 -11.37
CA ASP A 276 -5.41 12.01 -12.51
C ASP A 276 -5.47 11.07 -13.70
N VAL A 277 -6.04 11.54 -14.82
CA VAL A 277 -6.13 10.75 -16.05
C VAL A 277 -5.29 11.38 -17.13
N ARG A 278 -4.57 10.54 -17.87
CA ARG A 278 -3.89 10.93 -19.10
C ARG A 278 -4.39 10.08 -20.25
N TYR A 279 -4.62 10.69 -21.40
CA TYR A 279 -5.07 9.98 -22.58
C TYR A 279 -4.43 10.51 -23.86
N ILE A 280 -4.38 9.64 -24.87
CA ILE A 280 -3.93 9.95 -26.22
C ILE A 280 -4.98 9.46 -27.22
N THR A 281 -5.03 10.11 -28.38
CA THR A 281 -5.88 9.71 -29.51
C THR A 281 -5.01 9.08 -30.60
N GLY A 282 -5.57 8.12 -31.35
CA GLY A 282 -4.87 7.45 -32.45
C GLY A 282 -4.12 6.16 -32.08
N SER A 283 -4.15 5.73 -30.81
CA SER A 283 -3.58 4.47 -30.34
C SER A 283 -4.64 3.67 -29.57
N ASP A 284 -4.53 2.33 -29.59
CA ASP A 284 -5.31 1.40 -28.77
C ASP A 284 -4.61 1.01 -27.46
N LYS A 285 -3.35 1.39 -27.31
CA LYS A 285 -2.56 1.13 -26.11
C LYS A 285 -1.88 2.39 -25.60
N TRP A 286 -1.82 2.49 -24.28
CA TRP A 286 -1.07 3.54 -23.60
C TRP A 286 0.44 3.29 -23.81
N PRO A 287 1.20 4.24 -24.37
CA PRO A 287 2.62 4.06 -24.69
C PRO A 287 3.53 4.19 -23.45
N GLY A 288 2.99 4.58 -22.30
CA GLY A 288 3.76 4.88 -21.09
C GLY A 288 4.40 6.28 -21.12
N GLY A 289 4.78 6.75 -19.94
CA GLY A 289 5.48 8.03 -19.77
C GLY A 289 4.57 9.26 -19.65
N PRO A 290 5.16 10.46 -19.51
CA PRO A 290 4.42 11.67 -19.13
C PRO A 290 3.65 12.34 -20.27
N GLY A 291 3.65 11.76 -21.47
CA GLY A 291 2.95 12.30 -22.64
C GLY A 291 1.43 12.25 -22.52
N GLY A 292 0.73 12.84 -23.51
CA GLY A 292 -0.73 12.82 -23.59
C GLY A 292 -1.42 14.03 -22.96
N THR A 293 -2.74 14.11 -23.17
CA THR A 293 -3.59 15.14 -22.59
C THR A 293 -3.95 14.74 -21.17
N ARG A 294 -3.62 15.61 -20.20
CA ARG A 294 -3.96 15.42 -18.80
C ARG A 294 -5.34 16.00 -18.51
N VAL A 295 -6.17 15.24 -17.79
CA VAL A 295 -7.47 15.67 -17.28
C VAL A 295 -7.54 15.32 -15.81
N ALA A 296 -7.68 16.35 -14.98
CA ALA A 296 -7.93 16.16 -13.56
C ALA A 296 -9.40 15.78 -13.34
N GLY A 297 -9.61 14.79 -12.48
CA GLY A 297 -10.93 14.41 -12.02
C GLY A 297 -11.45 15.25 -10.89
N GLU A 298 -12.78 15.24 -10.73
CA GLU A 298 -13.49 15.75 -9.57
C GLU A 298 -14.47 14.68 -9.09
N ASN A 299 -14.66 14.57 -7.78
CA ASN A 299 -15.61 13.64 -7.17
C ASN A 299 -15.44 12.17 -7.60
N GLY A 300 -14.19 11.69 -7.71
CA GLY A 300 -13.90 10.31 -8.10
C GLY A 300 -14.16 9.99 -9.57
N MET A 301 -14.42 10.99 -10.41
CA MET A 301 -14.72 10.80 -11.83
C MET A 301 -13.91 11.77 -12.70
N VAL A 302 -13.57 11.32 -13.91
CA VAL A 302 -12.97 12.18 -14.93
C VAL A 302 -13.91 12.31 -16.12
N MET A 303 -14.20 13.54 -16.52
CA MET A 303 -14.94 13.81 -17.75
C MET A 303 -13.97 14.07 -18.90
N MET A 304 -13.67 13.03 -19.67
CA MET A 304 -12.85 13.14 -20.87
C MET A 304 -13.67 13.75 -22.02
N LYS A 305 -13.12 14.75 -22.71
CA LYS A 305 -13.74 15.40 -23.88
C LYS A 305 -12.78 15.39 -25.06
N ILE A 306 -13.14 14.68 -26.13
CA ILE A 306 -12.35 14.58 -27.35
C ILE A 306 -13.03 15.39 -28.45
N GLY A 307 -12.42 16.51 -28.85
CA GLY A 307 -12.91 17.32 -29.97
C GLY A 307 -12.65 16.64 -31.31
N THR A 308 -13.69 16.46 -32.13
CA THR A 308 -13.62 15.70 -33.39
C THR A 308 -13.47 16.57 -34.64
N ALA A 309 -13.51 17.91 -34.52
CA ALA A 309 -13.54 18.83 -35.65
C ALA A 309 -12.36 18.73 -36.64
N GLY A 310 -11.18 18.32 -36.16
CA GLY A 310 -9.98 18.11 -36.99
C GLY A 310 -9.69 16.65 -37.33
N MET A 311 -10.58 15.72 -36.96
CA MET A 311 -10.37 14.29 -37.17
C MET A 311 -10.95 13.86 -38.51
N ALA A 312 -10.23 13.01 -39.25
CA ALA A 312 -10.80 12.39 -40.44
C ALA A 312 -11.96 11.44 -40.07
N PHE A 313 -12.82 11.15 -41.02
CA PHE A 313 -13.94 10.23 -40.85
C PHE A 313 -13.48 8.78 -40.62
N GLY A 314 -14.34 7.97 -39.99
CA GLY A 314 -14.10 6.57 -39.68
C GLY A 314 -13.88 6.29 -38.19
N GLU A 315 -13.37 5.10 -37.89
CA GLU A 315 -13.06 4.67 -36.53
C GLU A 315 -11.86 5.43 -35.96
N ARG A 316 -11.99 5.89 -34.72
CA ARG A 316 -10.96 6.57 -33.94
C ARG A 316 -10.76 5.84 -32.63
N LYS A 317 -9.51 5.48 -32.35
CA LYS A 317 -9.13 4.82 -31.12
C LYS A 317 -8.56 5.83 -30.12
N TYR A 318 -8.74 5.53 -28.83
CA TYR A 318 -8.11 6.25 -27.74
C TYR A 318 -7.61 5.26 -26.70
N ALA A 319 -6.56 5.67 -26.00
CA ALA A 319 -6.01 4.92 -24.88
C ALA A 319 -5.53 5.89 -23.81
N GLY A 320 -5.59 5.46 -22.56
CA GLY A 320 -5.21 6.29 -21.43
C GLY A 320 -4.85 5.46 -20.20
N VAL A 321 -4.46 6.19 -19.16
CA VAL A 321 -4.12 5.67 -17.84
C VAL A 321 -4.79 6.53 -16.79
N ILE A 322 -5.36 5.89 -15.77
CA ILE A 322 -5.79 6.55 -14.54
C ILE A 322 -4.76 6.25 -13.45
N SER A 323 -4.27 7.29 -12.77
CA SER A 323 -3.35 7.18 -11.64
C SER A 323 -4.10 7.44 -10.35
N LEU A 324 -4.02 6.49 -9.41
CA LEU A 324 -4.61 6.56 -8.08
C LEU A 324 -3.51 6.46 -7.04
N THR A 325 -3.51 7.33 -6.04
CA THR A 325 -2.59 7.21 -4.91
C THR A 325 -3.13 6.16 -3.94
N ASN A 326 -2.35 5.11 -3.67
CA ASN A 326 -2.70 4.10 -2.70
C ASN A 326 -2.58 4.64 -1.25
N PRO A 327 -3.09 3.93 -0.22
CA PRO A 327 -2.98 4.36 1.17
C PRO A 327 -1.54 4.52 1.70
N MET A 328 -0.52 4.02 0.97
CA MET A 328 0.90 4.21 1.29
C MET A 328 1.51 5.48 0.67
N GLY A 329 0.74 6.21 -0.15
CA GLY A 329 1.24 7.40 -0.85
C GLY A 329 1.92 7.12 -2.19
N GLU A 330 1.90 5.87 -2.66
CA GLU A 330 2.46 5.49 -3.96
C GLU A 330 1.38 5.52 -5.06
N PRO A 331 1.71 5.98 -6.27
CA PRO A 331 0.78 5.98 -7.40
C PRO A 331 0.65 4.57 -8.01
N GLU A 332 -0.58 4.08 -8.13
CA GLU A 332 -0.94 2.93 -8.96
C GLU A 332 -1.60 3.38 -10.26
N GLU A 333 -1.26 2.71 -11.36
CA GLU A 333 -1.72 3.06 -12.70
C GLU A 333 -2.59 1.95 -13.31
N TYR A 334 -3.78 2.34 -13.82
CA TYR A 334 -4.70 1.44 -14.49
C TYR A 334 -4.94 1.91 -15.93
N ASN A 335 -4.65 1.05 -16.90
CA ASN A 335 -4.80 1.38 -18.31
C ASN A 335 -6.24 1.18 -18.79
N PHE A 336 -6.71 2.06 -19.66
CA PHE A 336 -8.00 1.94 -20.35
C PHE A 336 -7.85 2.30 -21.83
N GLY A 337 -8.78 1.82 -22.65
CA GLY A 337 -8.81 2.15 -24.07
C GLY A 337 -10.15 1.78 -24.71
N GLY A 338 -10.42 2.39 -25.87
CA GLY A 338 -11.64 2.16 -26.62
C GLY A 338 -11.60 2.80 -28.00
N SER A 339 -12.72 2.73 -28.71
CA SER A 339 -12.90 3.40 -30.00
C SER A 339 -14.24 4.11 -30.10
N PHE A 340 -14.29 5.10 -30.99
CA PHE A 340 -15.50 5.84 -31.36
C PHE A 340 -15.47 6.13 -32.86
N PHE A 341 -16.64 6.38 -33.47
CA PHE A 341 -16.74 6.67 -34.90
C PHE A 341 -16.99 8.16 -35.14
N VAL A 342 -16.23 8.75 -36.06
CA VAL A 342 -16.47 10.10 -36.58
C VAL A 342 -17.10 9.98 -37.96
N GLN A 343 -18.30 10.54 -38.13
CA GLN A 343 -19.02 10.51 -39.39
C GLN A 343 -19.31 11.94 -39.86
N GLU A 344 -19.45 12.09 -41.18
CA GLU A 344 -19.93 13.33 -41.76
C GLU A 344 -21.40 13.55 -41.36
N SER A 345 -21.73 14.80 -41.00
CA SER A 345 -23.11 15.20 -40.76
C SER A 345 -23.86 15.24 -42.09
N VAL A 346 -24.57 14.16 -42.42
CA VAL A 346 -25.39 14.09 -43.63
C VAL A 346 -26.84 14.43 -43.32
N ALA A 347 -27.38 15.43 -44.02
CA ALA A 347 -28.81 15.74 -44.02
C ALA A 347 -29.40 15.35 -45.38
N VAL A 348 -30.48 14.54 -45.37
CA VAL A 348 -31.19 14.20 -46.60
C VAL A 348 -32.30 15.22 -46.83
N ILE A 349 -32.04 16.16 -47.74
CA ILE A 349 -33.05 17.14 -48.18
C ILE A 349 -33.57 16.68 -49.53
N SER A 350 -34.75 16.06 -49.55
CA SER A 350 -35.41 15.63 -50.79
C SER A 350 -36.77 16.30 -50.93
N PRO A 351 -37.13 16.88 -52.09
CA PRO A 351 -38.44 17.50 -52.23
C PRO A 351 -39.52 16.43 -52.43
N ASP A 352 -40.59 16.48 -51.63
CA ASP A 352 -41.59 15.40 -51.57
C ASP A 352 -42.33 15.15 -52.89
N LYS A 353 -42.53 16.20 -53.70
CA LYS A 353 -43.28 16.13 -54.97
C LYS A 353 -42.41 15.92 -56.22
N VAL A 354 -41.09 15.90 -56.12
CA VAL A 354 -40.18 15.74 -57.28
C VAL A 354 -39.51 14.37 -57.37
N SER A 355 -40.15 13.33 -56.83
CA SER A 355 -39.70 11.94 -57.02
C SER A 355 -40.03 11.47 -58.45
N VAL A 356 -39.41 12.10 -59.44
CA VAL A 356 -39.62 11.89 -60.89
C VAL A 356 -38.29 11.57 -61.56
N LEU A 357 -38.29 10.56 -62.43
CA LEU A 357 -37.22 10.27 -63.37
C LEU A 357 -37.72 10.56 -64.79
N TYR A 358 -36.85 11.00 -65.68
CA TYR A 358 -37.17 11.25 -67.08
C TYR A 358 -36.79 10.05 -67.95
N GLU A 359 -37.70 9.67 -68.84
CA GLU A 359 -37.52 8.63 -69.84
C GLU A 359 -36.35 8.98 -70.79
N ASP A 360 -35.53 7.99 -71.13
CA ASP A 360 -34.39 8.08 -72.06
C ASP A 360 -33.28 9.09 -71.70
N LEU A 361 -33.36 9.72 -70.52
CA LEU A 361 -32.33 10.59 -69.96
C LEU A 361 -31.59 9.90 -68.81
N ASP A 362 -30.32 10.28 -68.64
CA ASP A 362 -29.53 9.84 -67.49
C ASP A 362 -29.94 10.66 -66.25
N ASN A 363 -30.61 10.00 -65.30
CA ASN A 363 -31.09 10.65 -64.07
C ASN A 363 -30.11 10.38 -62.92
N PRO A 364 -29.35 11.39 -62.45
CA PRO A 364 -28.46 11.24 -61.31
C PRO A 364 -29.24 11.20 -60.00
N VAL A 365 -29.02 10.15 -59.20
CA VAL A 365 -29.58 10.02 -57.86
C VAL A 365 -28.45 9.71 -56.89
N SER A 366 -28.31 10.57 -55.87
CA SER A 366 -27.39 10.37 -54.76
C SER A 366 -28.04 9.48 -53.71
N VAL A 367 -27.35 8.40 -53.34
CA VAL A 367 -27.80 7.45 -52.31
C VAL A 367 -26.75 7.40 -51.21
N SER A 368 -27.14 7.78 -50.01
CA SER A 368 -26.33 7.66 -48.81
C SER A 368 -27.10 6.88 -47.73
N VAL A 369 -26.38 6.06 -46.97
CA VAL A 369 -26.93 5.39 -45.80
C VAL A 369 -26.08 5.79 -44.59
N PRO A 370 -26.64 6.51 -43.61
CA PRO A 370 -25.93 6.87 -42.39
C PRO A 370 -25.35 5.62 -41.72
N GLY A 371 -24.10 5.69 -41.27
CA GLY A 371 -23.42 4.58 -40.62
C GLY A 371 -22.60 3.65 -41.52
N TYR A 372 -22.64 3.81 -42.85
CA TYR A 372 -21.92 2.92 -43.77
C TYR A 372 -21.16 3.70 -44.87
N PRO A 373 -19.95 3.25 -45.24
CA PRO A 373 -19.22 3.82 -46.37
C PRO A 373 -19.95 3.54 -47.69
N ALA A 374 -19.83 4.46 -48.65
CA ALA A 374 -20.52 4.38 -49.95
C ALA A 374 -20.23 3.08 -50.71
N GLU A 375 -19.04 2.47 -50.49
CA GLU A 375 -18.62 1.21 -51.10
C GLU A 375 -19.43 -0.01 -50.66
N LYS A 376 -20.03 0.05 -49.46
CA LYS A 376 -20.87 -1.04 -48.92
C LYS A 376 -22.35 -0.90 -49.30
N VAL A 377 -22.71 0.19 -49.99
CA VAL A 377 -24.09 0.47 -50.41
C VAL A 377 -24.35 -0.16 -51.77
N LEU A 378 -25.32 -1.07 -51.82
CA LEU A 378 -25.80 -1.72 -53.04
C LEU A 378 -27.15 -1.11 -53.42
N VAL A 379 -27.24 -0.63 -54.66
CA VAL A 379 -28.48 -0.02 -55.17
C VAL A 379 -29.00 -0.85 -56.34
N LYS A 380 -30.27 -1.22 -56.26
CA LYS A 380 -31.00 -1.91 -57.32
C LYS A 380 -32.20 -1.07 -57.74
N ALA A 381 -32.54 -1.11 -59.03
CA ALA A 381 -33.77 -0.51 -59.52
C ALA A 381 -34.57 -1.54 -60.32
N THR A 382 -35.90 -1.45 -60.22
CA THR A 382 -36.85 -2.34 -60.89
C THR A 382 -38.02 -1.53 -61.45
N GLY A 383 -38.60 -1.94 -62.58
CA GLY A 383 -39.65 -1.20 -63.29
C GLY A 383 -39.11 -0.23 -64.33
N GLY A 384 -39.97 0.37 -65.14
CA GLY A 384 -39.58 1.43 -66.09
C GLY A 384 -38.62 1.04 -67.21
N GLY A 385 -38.32 -0.25 -67.40
CA GLY A 385 -37.23 -0.71 -68.28
C GLY A 385 -35.83 -0.28 -67.83
N VAL A 386 -35.69 0.16 -66.56
CA VAL A 386 -34.43 0.64 -66.01
C VAL A 386 -33.43 -0.51 -65.94
N GLY A 387 -32.30 -0.36 -66.63
CA GLY A 387 -31.20 -1.32 -66.56
C GLY A 387 -30.47 -1.29 -65.22
N THR A 388 -29.34 -1.99 -65.14
CA THR A 388 -28.45 -1.89 -63.98
C THR A 388 -27.96 -0.43 -63.84
N PRO A 389 -28.12 0.21 -62.67
CA PRO A 389 -27.68 1.59 -62.48
C PRO A 389 -26.17 1.71 -62.71
N LYS A 390 -25.77 2.78 -63.40
CA LYS A 390 -24.35 3.05 -63.64
C LYS A 390 -23.79 3.90 -62.49
N PRO A 391 -22.72 3.48 -61.80
CA PRO A 391 -22.06 4.31 -60.81
C PRO A 391 -21.38 5.50 -61.52
N SER A 392 -21.64 6.72 -61.06
CA SER A 392 -21.10 7.97 -61.61
C SER A 392 -20.22 8.75 -60.63
N GLY A 393 -20.06 8.25 -59.41
CA GLY A 393 -19.26 8.83 -58.33
C GLY A 393 -19.50 8.10 -57.01
N SER A 394 -18.76 8.45 -55.95
CA SER A 394 -18.98 7.88 -54.62
C SER A 394 -20.40 8.17 -54.13
N GLY A 395 -21.25 7.15 -54.05
CA GLY A 395 -22.66 7.28 -53.65
C GLY A 395 -23.59 7.90 -54.70
N GLN A 396 -23.16 8.06 -55.96
CA GLN A 396 -23.99 8.59 -57.04
C GLN A 396 -24.24 7.55 -58.13
N PHE A 397 -25.51 7.39 -58.50
CA PHE A 397 -25.96 6.40 -59.49
C PHE A 397 -26.81 7.05 -60.58
N LEU A 398 -26.57 6.68 -61.82
CA LEU A 398 -27.35 7.11 -62.98
C LEU A 398 -28.40 6.04 -63.32
N PHE A 399 -29.67 6.48 -63.36
CA PHE A 399 -30.81 5.66 -63.75
C PHE A 399 -31.36 6.13 -65.09
N LYS A 400 -31.50 5.20 -66.04
CA LYS A 400 -32.06 5.45 -67.37
C LYS A 400 -33.28 4.55 -67.61
N PRO A 401 -34.49 5.00 -67.27
CA PRO A 401 -35.72 4.29 -67.62
C PRO A 401 -36.02 4.43 -69.12
N THR A 402 -36.59 3.39 -69.73
CA THR A 402 -36.92 3.32 -71.16
C THR A 402 -38.42 3.30 -71.43
N ASN A 403 -39.24 3.45 -70.39
CA ASN A 403 -40.68 3.61 -70.48
C ASN A 403 -41.24 4.34 -69.25
N THR A 404 -42.50 4.78 -69.34
CA THR A 404 -43.18 5.59 -68.32
C THR A 404 -43.66 4.82 -67.08
N THR A 405 -43.34 3.52 -66.95
CA THR A 405 -43.70 2.73 -65.77
C THR A 405 -42.89 3.23 -64.56
N PRO A 406 -43.49 3.40 -63.36
CA PRO A 406 -42.76 3.78 -62.17
C PRO A 406 -41.56 2.87 -61.87
N VAL A 407 -40.47 3.46 -61.40
CA VAL A 407 -39.24 2.76 -61.02
C VAL A 407 -39.16 2.69 -59.50
N THR A 408 -38.92 1.50 -58.96
CA THR A 408 -38.65 1.31 -57.53
C THR A 408 -37.15 1.17 -57.33
N ILE A 409 -36.55 2.11 -56.60
CA ILE A 409 -35.14 2.05 -56.20
C ILE A 409 -35.08 1.42 -54.81
N THR A 410 -34.36 0.30 -54.70
CA THR A 410 -34.14 -0.44 -53.46
C THR A 410 -32.68 -0.29 -53.05
N VAL A 411 -32.47 0.13 -51.80
CA VAL A 411 -31.15 0.33 -51.21
C VAL A 411 -30.88 -0.78 -50.21
N SER A 412 -29.76 -1.45 -50.37
CA SER A 412 -29.30 -2.52 -49.48
C SER A 412 -27.86 -2.27 -49.06
N ILE A 413 -27.46 -2.84 -47.93
CA ILE A 413 -26.07 -2.76 -47.45
C ILE A 413 -25.49 -4.17 -47.39
N LYS A 414 -24.24 -4.29 -47.83
CA LYS A 414 -23.43 -5.49 -47.57
C LYS A 414 -22.81 -5.38 -46.18
N LYS A 415 -23.28 -6.22 -45.25
CA LYS A 415 -22.71 -6.33 -43.90
C LYS A 415 -21.36 -7.06 -43.95
N ASP A 416 -20.55 -6.90 -42.90
CA ASP A 416 -19.22 -7.51 -42.78
C ASP A 416 -19.24 -9.04 -42.76
N ASP A 417 -20.40 -9.66 -42.43
CA ASP A 417 -20.64 -11.10 -42.50
C ASP A 417 -20.96 -11.60 -43.92
N GLY A 418 -20.94 -10.72 -44.93
CA GLY A 418 -21.27 -11.02 -46.32
C GLY A 418 -22.77 -11.06 -46.62
N LYS A 419 -23.65 -10.91 -45.62
CA LYS A 419 -25.10 -10.86 -45.83
C LYS A 419 -25.53 -9.49 -46.35
N VAL A 420 -26.52 -9.49 -47.23
CA VAL A 420 -27.14 -8.27 -47.77
C VAL A 420 -28.40 -7.98 -46.96
N ALA A 421 -28.46 -6.80 -46.35
CA ALA A 421 -29.65 -6.32 -45.64
C ALA A 421 -30.32 -5.21 -46.45
N GLU A 422 -31.59 -5.37 -46.75
CA GLU A 422 -32.41 -4.31 -47.36
C GLU A 422 -32.70 -3.23 -46.32
N MET A 423 -32.48 -1.96 -46.69
CA MET A 423 -32.66 -0.83 -45.79
C MET A 423 -33.98 -0.10 -46.08
N SER A 424 -34.18 0.28 -47.33
CA SER A 424 -35.37 1.00 -47.76
C SER A 424 -35.58 0.88 -49.27
N SER A 425 -36.82 1.10 -49.68
CA SER A 425 -37.19 1.24 -51.08
C SER A 425 -38.00 2.51 -51.29
N LYS A 426 -37.78 3.23 -52.39
CA LYS A 426 -38.57 4.41 -52.78
C LYS A 426 -39.02 4.29 -54.23
N VAL A 427 -40.29 4.61 -54.46
CA VAL A 427 -40.91 4.61 -55.79
C VAL A 427 -40.75 5.98 -56.43
N PHE A 428 -40.23 6.01 -57.65
CA PHE A 428 -40.10 7.17 -58.50
C PHE A 428 -41.07 7.06 -59.68
N LYS A 429 -41.77 8.14 -59.98
CA LYS A 429 -42.62 8.22 -61.18
C LYS A 429 -41.73 8.46 -62.40
N VAL A 430 -42.01 7.82 -63.52
CA VAL A 430 -41.31 8.15 -64.77
C VAL A 430 -42.17 9.11 -65.60
N ARG A 431 -41.56 10.16 -66.12
CA ARG A 431 -42.18 11.13 -67.03
C ARG A 431 -41.40 11.16 -68.34
N LYS A 432 -42.10 11.47 -69.43
CA LYS A 432 -41.49 11.78 -70.71
C LYS A 432 -40.68 13.06 -70.65
#